data_AF-A0A150NFL6-F1
#
_entry.id   AF-A0A150NFL6-F1
#
_cell.length_a   1.000
_cell.length_b   1.000
_cell.length_c   1.000
_cell.angle_alpha   90.00
_cell.angle_beta   90.00
_cell.angle_gamma   90.00
#
_symmetry.space_group_name_H-M   'P 1'
#
loop_
_entity.id
_entity.type
_entity.pdbx_description
1 polymer ?
#
loop_
_entity_poly.entity_id
_entity_poly.type
_entity_poly.pdbx_seq_one_letter_code
_entity_poly.pdbx_strand_id
1 'polypeptide(L)'
;MILIHAEDDRESLVEVEENPEFQTDLESVSLSKFEISMELHLPTDVDSFLELSEIGTSLDFIPAQGQDLTVDNTVTWDLSMLKFLVNELDIASLRKKFESTEYFIPKSEKFFLGKDRNNVELWFEKV
;
A
#
# COMPACT_ATOMS: atom_id res chain seq x y z
N MET A 1 7.72 -5.89 20.20
CA MET A 1 8.29 -5.00 21.23
C MET A 1 9.48 -5.73 21.84
N ILE A 2 10.70 -5.27 21.59
CA ILE A 2 11.90 -5.82 22.23
C ILE A 2 12.30 -4.81 23.30
N LEU A 3 12.11 -5.19 24.56
CA LEU A 3 12.59 -4.41 25.71
C LEU A 3 14.01 -4.90 25.98
N ILE A 4 15.01 -4.23 25.41
CA ILE A 4 16.34 -4.26 25.99
C ILE A 4 16.24 -3.38 27.22
N HIS A 5 16.46 -3.96 28.40
CA HIS A 5 16.58 -3.20 29.64
C HIS A 5 17.73 -2.20 29.42
N ALA A 6 17.39 -0.94 29.17
CA ALA A 6 18.36 0.12 29.22
C ALA A 6 18.57 0.39 30.70
N GLU A 7 19.68 -0.10 31.26
CA GLU A 7 20.08 0.33 32.60
C GLU A 7 20.36 1.83 32.57
N ASP A 8 19.85 2.55 33.57
CA ASP A 8 19.85 4.01 33.62
C ASP A 8 21.23 4.60 33.98
N ASP A 9 22.16 3.79 34.52
CA ASP A 9 23.51 4.21 34.91
C ASP A 9 24.57 3.22 34.40
N ARG A 10 25.63 3.75 33.78
CA ARG A 10 26.74 2.94 33.27
C ARG A 10 27.60 2.39 34.40
N GLU A 11 27.68 3.10 35.53
CA GLU A 11 28.52 2.70 36.66
C GLU A 11 27.88 1.56 37.48
N SER A 12 26.60 1.24 37.26
CA SER A 12 25.92 0.11 37.90
C SER A 12 26.07 -1.22 37.15
N LEU A 13 26.74 -1.23 35.99
CA LEU A 13 26.92 -2.43 35.19
C LEU A 13 27.79 -3.46 35.92
N VAL A 14 27.26 -4.67 36.06
CA VAL A 14 27.99 -5.82 36.62
C VAL A 14 28.38 -6.77 35.49
N GLU A 15 29.62 -7.24 35.51
CA GLU A 15 30.11 -8.23 34.54
C GLU A 15 29.39 -9.56 34.73
N VAL A 16 28.84 -10.12 33.65
CA VAL A 16 28.19 -11.45 33.69
C VAL A 16 29.29 -12.50 33.65
N GLU A 17 29.44 -13.27 34.74
CA GLU A 17 30.54 -14.24 34.90
C GLU A 17 30.50 -15.43 33.93
N GLU A 18 29.30 -15.82 33.46
CA GLU A 18 29.12 -16.86 32.45
C GLU A 18 28.66 -16.24 31.14
N ASN A 19 29.31 -16.61 30.03
CA ASN A 19 28.81 -16.26 28.70
C ASN A 19 27.44 -16.92 28.51
N PRO A 20 26.34 -16.16 28.41
CA PRO A 20 25.04 -16.76 28.15
C PRO A 20 25.06 -17.45 26.78
N GLU A 21 24.75 -18.74 26.74
CA GLU A 21 24.48 -19.43 25.50
C GLU A 21 23.10 -19.02 24.98
N PHE A 22 23.09 -18.10 24.00
CA PHE A 22 21.86 -17.73 23.32
C PHE A 22 21.44 -18.84 22.36
N GLN A 23 20.40 -19.59 22.72
CA GLN A 23 19.73 -20.51 21.80
C GLN A 23 18.71 -19.74 20.98
N THR A 24 18.93 -19.63 19.67
CA THR A 24 17.96 -19.05 18.74
C THR A 24 17.08 -20.15 18.16
N ASP A 25 16.05 -20.56 18.90
CA ASP A 25 15.10 -21.60 18.48
C ASP A 25 13.84 -21.03 17.79
N LEU A 26 14.00 -19.88 17.13
CA LEU A 26 12.96 -19.26 16.34
C LEU A 26 13.38 -19.39 14.88
N GLU A 27 12.54 -20.01 14.04
CA GLU A 27 12.60 -19.79 12.60
C GLU A 27 12.82 -18.28 12.40
N SER A 28 13.92 -17.89 11.75
CA SER A 28 14.40 -16.51 11.76
C SER A 28 13.39 -15.56 11.10
N VAL A 29 12.40 -15.10 11.85
CA VAL A 29 11.47 -14.06 11.42
C VAL A 29 12.17 -12.74 11.70
N SER A 30 12.83 -12.20 10.66
CA SER A 30 13.37 -10.84 10.71
C SER A 30 12.25 -9.86 11.04
N LEU A 31 12.55 -8.81 11.80
CA LEU A 31 11.63 -7.68 12.02
C LEU A 31 11.20 -7.00 10.70
N SER A 32 11.93 -7.23 9.61
CA SER A 32 11.60 -6.77 8.26
C SER A 32 10.62 -7.67 7.50
N LYS A 33 10.21 -8.81 8.07
CA LYS A 33 9.27 -9.74 7.43
C LYS A 33 7.84 -9.42 7.88
N PHE A 34 7.29 -8.37 7.31
CA PHE A 34 5.89 -8.00 7.46
C PHE A 34 5.27 -7.74 6.09
N GLU A 35 3.96 -7.93 6.01
CA GLU A 35 3.15 -7.55 4.86
C GLU A 35 2.33 -6.31 5.24
N ILE A 36 2.21 -5.34 4.33
CA ILE A 36 1.33 -4.19 4.49
C ILE A 36 0.12 -4.43 3.61
N SER A 37 -1.07 -4.30 4.20
CA SER A 37 -2.33 -4.16 3.48
C SER A 37 -2.99 -2.83 3.82
N MET A 38 -3.95 -2.42 2.99
CA MET A 38 -4.79 -1.25 3.25
C MET A 38 -6.27 -1.60 3.06
N GLU A 39 -7.12 -0.90 3.79
CA GLU A 39 -8.57 -0.95 3.63
C GLU A 39 -9.01 0.43 3.12
N LEU A 40 -9.73 0.46 1.99
CA LEU A 40 -10.22 1.68 1.38
C LEU A 40 -11.73 1.80 1.56
N HIS A 41 -12.16 2.92 2.13
CA HIS A 41 -13.58 3.24 2.21
C HIS A 41 -14.13 3.60 0.83
N LEU A 42 -15.18 2.91 0.40
CA LEU A 42 -15.86 3.14 -0.87
C LEU A 42 -17.38 3.28 -0.65
N PRO A 43 -18.06 4.26 -1.26
CA PRO A 43 -19.51 4.34 -1.20
C PRO A 43 -20.19 3.11 -1.79
N THR A 44 -21.32 2.71 -1.20
CA THR A 44 -22.08 1.51 -1.63
C THR A 44 -22.66 1.61 -3.05
N ASP A 45 -22.78 2.82 -3.58
CA ASP A 45 -23.32 3.15 -4.91
C ASP A 45 -22.23 3.45 -5.94
N VAL A 46 -20.95 3.28 -5.57
CA VAL A 46 -19.80 3.52 -6.44
C VAL A 46 -18.94 2.27 -6.49
N ASP A 47 -18.74 1.73 -7.69
CA ASP A 47 -17.80 0.63 -7.92
C ASP A 47 -16.40 1.16 -8.27
N SER A 48 -15.35 0.50 -7.79
CA SER A 48 -13.97 0.78 -8.23
C SER A 48 -13.69 0.16 -9.61
N PHE A 49 -12.73 0.70 -10.35
CA PHE A 49 -12.13 -0.01 -11.50
C PHE A 49 -11.18 -1.13 -11.07
N LEU A 50 -10.70 -1.14 -9.83
CA LEU A 50 -9.82 -2.20 -9.32
C LEU A 50 -10.65 -3.45 -9.01
N GLU A 51 -10.29 -4.58 -9.62
CA GLU A 51 -10.93 -5.85 -9.28
C GLU A 51 -10.18 -6.51 -8.11
N LEU A 52 -10.91 -7.08 -7.14
CA LEU A 52 -10.32 -7.81 -5.99
C LEU A 52 -9.35 -8.93 -6.43
N SER A 53 -9.61 -9.54 -7.60
CA SER A 53 -8.75 -10.53 -8.24
C SER A 53 -7.37 -9.98 -8.65
N GLU A 54 -7.27 -8.69 -8.94
CA GLU A 54 -6.04 -8.01 -9.37
C GLU A 54 -5.22 -7.48 -8.18
N ILE A 55 -5.89 -7.00 -7.13
CA ILE A 55 -5.26 -6.36 -5.96
C ILE A 55 -4.95 -7.34 -4.81
N GLY A 56 -5.54 -8.54 -4.85
CA GLY A 56 -5.26 -9.61 -3.88
C GLY A 56 -5.54 -9.18 -2.43
N THR A 57 -4.63 -9.50 -1.52
CA THR A 57 -4.74 -9.17 -0.09
C THR A 57 -4.12 -7.81 0.29
N SER A 58 -3.56 -7.09 -0.69
CA SER A 58 -2.87 -5.81 -0.43
C SER A 58 -3.84 -4.65 -0.25
N LEU A 59 -5.05 -4.74 -0.82
CA LEU A 59 -6.08 -3.72 -0.74
C LEU A 59 -7.44 -4.40 -0.63
N ASP A 60 -8.25 -3.97 0.33
CA ASP A 60 -9.65 -4.37 0.46
C ASP A 60 -10.57 -3.15 0.46
N PHE A 61 -11.84 -3.35 0.08
CA PHE A 61 -12.82 -2.27 0.02
C PHE A 61 -13.85 -2.41 1.14
N ILE A 62 -13.98 -1.38 1.97
CA ILE A 62 -14.97 -1.33 3.04
C ILE A 62 -16.11 -0.39 2.62
N PRO A 63 -17.36 -0.88 2.56
CA PRO A 63 -18.51 -0.02 2.32
C PRO A 63 -18.65 1.06 3.40
N ALA A 64 -18.68 2.32 3.01
CA ALA A 64 -18.79 3.45 3.93
C ALA A 64 -19.63 4.60 3.36
N GLN A 65 -20.01 5.53 4.22
CA GLN A 65 -20.65 6.78 3.81
C GLN A 65 -19.83 7.96 4.31
N GLY A 66 -19.62 8.94 3.44
CA GLY A 66 -18.90 10.17 3.76
C GLY A 66 -18.94 11.12 2.58
N GLN A 67 -19.15 12.40 2.85
CA GLN A 67 -19.23 13.44 1.82
C GLN A 67 -17.92 13.57 1.02
N ASP A 68 -16.80 13.21 1.65
CA ASP A 68 -15.44 13.39 1.12
C ASP A 68 -14.89 12.12 0.45
N LEU A 69 -15.66 11.01 0.40
CA LEU A 69 -15.15 9.73 -0.13
C LEU A 69 -14.97 9.72 -1.66
N THR A 70 -15.55 10.67 -2.37
CA THR A 70 -15.51 10.78 -3.84
C THR A 70 -15.18 12.18 -4.31
N VAL A 71 -14.69 13.06 -3.42
CA VAL A 71 -14.26 14.41 -3.82
C VAL A 71 -12.98 14.32 -4.66
N ASP A 72 -12.71 15.37 -5.46
CA ASP A 72 -11.46 15.43 -6.20
C ASP A 72 -10.25 15.37 -5.24
N ASN A 73 -9.22 14.63 -5.65
CA ASN A 73 -8.05 14.32 -4.81
C ASN A 73 -7.20 15.55 -4.43
N THR A 74 -7.50 16.74 -4.95
CA THR A 74 -6.86 18.01 -4.56
C THR A 74 -7.59 18.76 -3.45
N VAL A 75 -8.80 18.33 -3.07
CA VAL A 75 -9.68 19.04 -2.13
C VAL A 75 -9.33 18.74 -0.67
N THR A 76 -8.91 17.51 -0.37
CA THR A 76 -8.65 17.02 0.99
C THR A 76 -7.23 16.49 1.14
N TRP A 77 -6.77 16.35 2.39
CA TRP A 77 -5.56 15.58 2.70
C TRP A 77 -5.96 14.13 2.97
N ASP A 78 -6.14 13.39 1.88
CA ASP A 78 -6.47 11.96 1.90
C ASP A 78 -5.64 11.21 0.85
N LEU A 79 -5.88 9.91 0.69
CA LEU A 79 -5.26 9.10 -0.36
C LEU A 79 -5.55 9.69 -1.74
N SER A 80 -4.52 10.18 -2.42
CA SER A 80 -4.67 10.84 -3.72
C SER A 80 -4.32 9.97 -4.92
N MET A 81 -3.47 8.95 -4.73
CA MET A 81 -2.97 8.07 -5.81
C MET A 81 -2.57 6.69 -5.28
N LEU A 82 -2.87 5.65 -6.07
CA LEU A 82 -2.32 4.30 -5.95
C LEU A 82 -1.43 3.98 -7.15
N LYS A 83 -0.22 3.48 -6.88
CA LYS A 83 0.75 3.08 -7.91
C LYS A 83 0.89 1.56 -7.97
N PHE A 84 0.66 1.02 -9.16
CA PHE A 84 0.76 -0.40 -9.49
C PHE A 84 1.99 -0.64 -10.35
N LEU A 85 2.92 -1.44 -9.83
CA LEU A 85 4.05 -1.95 -10.59
C LEU A 85 3.64 -3.30 -11.21
N VAL A 86 3.54 -3.34 -12.53
CA VAL A 86 3.04 -4.50 -13.28
C VAL A 86 4.18 -5.18 -14.05
N ASN A 87 4.10 -6.50 -14.22
CA ASN A 87 5.12 -7.25 -14.97
C ASN A 87 5.19 -6.83 -16.45
N GLU A 88 4.04 -6.53 -17.03
CA GLU A 88 3.89 -6.02 -18.40
C GLU A 88 2.83 -4.92 -18.41
N LEU A 89 3.13 -3.82 -19.10
CA LEU A 89 2.21 -2.70 -19.24
C LEU A 89 1.46 -2.80 -20.58
N ASP A 90 0.23 -3.30 -20.54
CA ASP A 90 -0.67 -3.32 -21.70
C ASP A 90 -1.57 -2.07 -21.72
N ILE A 91 -1.12 -1.05 -22.44
CA ILE A 91 -1.84 0.21 -22.60
C ILE A 91 -3.19 0.01 -23.32
N ALA A 92 -3.31 -0.95 -24.24
CA ALA A 92 -4.55 -1.13 -24.99
C ALA A 92 -5.68 -1.66 -24.09
N SER A 93 -5.35 -2.63 -23.23
CA SER A 93 -6.29 -3.15 -22.23
C SER A 93 -6.68 -2.08 -21.20
N LEU A 94 -5.73 -1.27 -20.73
CA LEU A 94 -6.01 -0.17 -19.81
C LEU A 94 -6.90 0.91 -20.46
N ARG A 95 -6.64 1.30 -21.71
CA ARG A 95 -7.52 2.24 -22.45
C ARG A 95 -8.96 1.75 -22.51
N LYS A 96 -9.16 0.45 -22.76
CA LYS A 96 -10.50 -0.14 -22.78
C LYS A 96 -11.16 -0.14 -21.40
N LYS A 97 -10.39 -0.46 -20.35
CA LYS A 97 -10.88 -0.47 -18.96
C LYS A 97 -11.34 0.92 -18.50
N PHE A 98 -10.56 1.95 -18.84
CA PHE A 98 -10.81 3.34 -18.45
C PHE A 98 -11.52 4.17 -19.54
N GLU A 99 -12.15 3.55 -20.54
CA GLU A 99 -12.77 4.26 -21.68
C GLU A 99 -13.85 5.26 -21.25
N SER A 100 -14.50 5.01 -20.10
CA SER A 100 -15.57 5.86 -19.54
C SER A 100 -15.08 7.01 -18.66
N THR A 101 -13.77 7.19 -18.49
CA THR A 101 -13.18 8.22 -17.62
C THR A 101 -12.00 8.91 -18.29
N GLU A 102 -11.53 9.99 -17.68
CA GLU A 102 -10.31 10.66 -18.10
C GLU A 102 -9.08 9.83 -17.73
N TYR A 103 -8.14 9.75 -18.66
CA TYR A 103 -6.85 9.11 -18.45
C TYR A 103 -5.76 9.85 -19.22
N PHE A 104 -4.52 9.66 -18.78
CA PHE A 104 -3.32 10.22 -19.37
C PHE A 104 -2.31 9.12 -19.70
N ILE A 105 -1.70 9.24 -20.88
CA ILE A 105 -0.60 8.38 -21.34
C ILE A 105 0.50 9.32 -21.85
N PRO A 106 1.72 9.27 -21.30
CA PRO A 106 2.82 10.08 -21.78
C PRO A 106 3.24 9.62 -23.18
N LYS A 107 3.86 10.52 -23.95
CA LYS A 107 4.44 10.18 -25.27
C LYS A 107 5.46 9.03 -25.22
N SER A 108 6.11 8.83 -24.08
CA SER A 108 7.06 7.73 -23.88
C SER A 108 6.40 6.38 -23.66
N GLU A 109 5.07 6.34 -23.45
CA GLU A 109 4.29 5.13 -23.18
C GLU A 109 4.84 4.30 -22.00
N LYS A 110 5.49 4.98 -21.04
CA LYS A 110 6.14 4.32 -19.89
C LYS A 110 5.18 4.00 -18.75
N PHE A 111 4.08 4.73 -18.65
CA PHE A 111 3.06 4.53 -17.64
C PHE A 111 1.68 4.86 -18.21
N PHE A 112 0.65 4.43 -17.50
CA PHE A 112 -0.74 4.82 -17.72
C PHE A 112 -1.26 5.44 -16.42
N LEU A 113 -1.91 6.59 -16.50
CA LEU A 113 -2.53 7.26 -15.36
C LEU A 113 -4.03 7.38 -15.60
N GLY A 114 -4.83 6.64 -14.85
CA GLY A 114 -6.29 6.77 -14.85
C GLY A 114 -6.80 7.45 -13.58
N LYS A 115 -8.08 7.79 -13.54
CA LYS A 115 -8.80 8.12 -12.29
C LYS A 115 -9.82 7.04 -11.98
N ASP A 116 -9.86 6.60 -10.73
CA ASP A 116 -10.93 5.74 -10.24
C ASP A 116 -12.23 6.53 -10.03
N ARG A 117 -13.35 5.84 -9.81
CA ARG A 117 -14.66 6.49 -9.62
C ARG A 117 -14.78 7.29 -8.32
N ASN A 118 -13.88 7.07 -7.37
CA ASN A 118 -13.73 7.88 -6.16
C ASN A 118 -12.69 9.01 -6.33
N ASN A 119 -12.22 9.28 -7.55
CA ASN A 119 -11.21 10.29 -7.91
C ASN A 119 -9.78 10.05 -7.41
N VAL A 120 -9.50 8.88 -6.80
CA VAL A 120 -8.11 8.44 -6.56
C VAL A 120 -7.44 8.16 -7.90
N GLU A 121 -6.22 8.67 -8.10
CA GLU A 121 -5.44 8.40 -9.30
C GLU A 121 -4.87 6.98 -9.28
N LEU A 122 -4.96 6.27 -10.42
CA LEU A 122 -4.44 4.92 -10.59
C LEU A 122 -3.28 4.95 -11.59
N TRP A 123 -2.05 4.83 -11.09
CA TRP A 123 -0.82 4.84 -11.89
C TRP A 123 -0.33 3.42 -12.15
N PHE A 124 -0.18 3.03 -13.41
CA PHE A 124 0.36 1.72 -13.81
C PHE A 124 1.69 1.90 -14.54
N GLU A 125 2.74 1.23 -14.09
CA GLU A 125 4.07 1.26 -14.70
C GLU A 125 4.71 -0.12 -14.64
N LYS A 126 5.56 -0.43 -15.61
CA LYS A 126 6.32 -1.69 -15.59
C LYS A 126 7.39 -1.68 -14.50
N VAL A 127 7.56 -2.80 -13.78
CA VAL A 127 8.64 -2.98 -12.78
C VAL A 127 10.03 -2.79 -13.36
#